data_AF-A0A5N7Y551-F1
#
_entry.id   AF-A0A5N7Y551-F1
#
_cell.length_a   1.000
_cell.length_b   1.000
_cell.length_c   1.000
_cell.angle_alpha   90.00
_cell.angle_beta   90.00
_cell.angle_gamma   90.00
#
_symmetry.space_group_name_H-M   'P 1'
#
loop_
_entity.id
_entity.type
_entity.pdbx_description
1 polymer ?
#
loop_
_entity_poly.entity_id
_entity_poly.type
_entity_poly.pdbx_seq_one_letter_code
_entity_poly.pdbx_strand_id
1 'polypeptide(L)' 'MSKTSYIVETCTLHGATKQRRWHRVHTSPNKADCAAYIERVIADLPSGPGRHWGLTQERARDFYRVRGVRAAA' A
#
# COMPACT_ATOMS: atom_id res chain seq x y z
N MET A 1 11.71 -19.88 -16.16
CA MET A 1 11.75 -18.45 -15.80
C MET A 1 10.88 -18.23 -14.58
N SER A 2 11.45 -17.84 -13.43
CA SER A 2 10.66 -17.52 -12.24
C SER A 2 9.80 -16.30 -12.53
N LYS A 3 8.47 -16.45 -12.54
CA LYS A 3 7.55 -15.36 -12.81
C LYS A 3 7.55 -14.42 -11.60
N THR A 4 8.19 -13.27 -11.71
CA THR A 4 8.14 -12.23 -10.67
C THR A 4 6.71 -11.74 -10.56
N SER A 5 6.17 -11.75 -9.34
CA SER A 5 4.91 -11.09 -9.01
C SER A 5 5.21 -9.82 -8.22
N TYR A 6 4.33 -8.85 -8.24
CA TYR A 6 4.40 -7.63 -7.45
C TYR A 6 3.29 -7.63 -6.42
N ILE A 7 3.59 -7.14 -5.23
CA ILE A 7 2.62 -6.98 -4.14
C ILE A 7 2.53 -5.52 -3.76
N VAL A 8 1.34 -5.09 -3.37
CA VAL A 8 1.14 -3.83 -2.65
C VAL A 8 1.03 -4.17 -1.18
N GLU A 9 1.75 -3.42 -0.35
CA GLU A 9 1.62 -3.46 1.10
C GLU A 9 1.15 -2.10 1.62
N THR A 10 0.31 -2.14 2.66
CA THR A 10 -0.06 -0.96 3.44
C THR A 10 0.62 -0.97 4.80
N CYS A 11 1.00 0.19 5.30
CA CYS A 11 1.63 0.39 6.60
C CYS A 11 0.57 0.76 7.65
N THR A 12 0.58 0.03 8.75
CA THR A 12 -0.23 0.34 9.94
C THR A 12 0.69 0.52 11.14
N LEU A 13 0.32 1.43 12.05
CA LEU A 13 1.05 1.68 13.28
C LEU A 13 0.44 0.88 14.42
N HIS A 14 1.23 0.01 15.05
CA HIS A 14 0.78 -0.90 16.11
C HIS A 14 1.33 -0.50 17.48
N GLY A 15 0.52 -0.72 18.51
CA GLY A 15 0.91 -0.55 19.91
C GLY A 15 1.18 0.90 20.34
N ALA A 16 1.52 1.05 21.62
CA ALA A 16 1.86 2.35 22.21
C ALA A 16 3.11 2.99 21.57
N THR A 17 4.04 2.16 21.08
CA THR A 17 5.30 2.58 20.46
C THR A 17 5.19 2.93 18.97
N LYS A 18 3.98 2.82 18.37
CA LYS A 18 3.72 3.10 16.95
C LYS A 18 4.67 2.36 16.01
N GLN A 19 4.92 1.08 16.29
CA GLN A 19 5.72 0.24 15.40
C GLN A 19 5.04 0.08 14.04
N ARG A 20 5.79 0.32 12.97
CA ARG A 20 5.31 0.15 11.59
C ARG A 20 5.24 -1.34 11.25
N ARG A 21 4.06 -1.80 10.85
CA ARG A 21 3.83 -3.13 10.28
C ARG A 21 3.26 -3.01 8.89
N TRP A 22 3.85 -3.75 7.95
CA TRP A 22 3.45 -3.79 6.55
C TRP A 22 2.59 -5.02 6.30
N HIS A 23 1.44 -4.83 5.65
CA HIS A 23 0.48 -5.88 5.36
C HIS A 23 0.20 -5.92 3.87
N ARG A 24 0.23 -7.12 3.27
CA ARG A 24 -0.11 -7.29 1.85
C ARG A 24 -1.60 -7.03 1.63
N VAL A 25 -1.92 -6.17 0.68
CA VAL A 25 -3.31 -5.80 0.32
C VAL A 25 -3.67 -6.07 -1.14
N HIS A 26 -2.67 -6.19 -2.02
CA HIS A 26 -2.89 -6.50 -3.43
C HIS A 26 -1.70 -7.27 -4.01
N THR A 27 -1.92 -8.01 -5.10
CA THR A 27 -0.89 -8.76 -5.82
C THR A 27 -1.21 -8.77 -7.31
N SER A 28 -0.22 -8.48 -8.15
CA SER A 28 -0.36 -8.48 -9.61
C SER A 28 0.95 -8.93 -10.27
N PRO A 29 0.92 -9.62 -11.43
CA PRO A 29 2.13 -9.90 -12.20
C PRO A 29 2.79 -8.64 -12.78
N ASN A 30 2.10 -7.48 -12.76
CA ASN A 30 2.59 -6.24 -13.34
C ASN A 30 2.76 -5.14 -12.26
N LYS A 31 3.92 -4.48 -12.28
CA LYS A 31 4.22 -3.37 -11.36
C LYS A 31 3.31 -2.17 -11.60
N ALA A 32 2.92 -1.90 -12.85
CA ALA A 32 2.06 -0.77 -13.20
C ALA A 32 0.64 -0.93 -12.63
N ASP A 33 0.08 -2.14 -12.68
CA ASP A 33 -1.20 -2.46 -12.03
C ASP A 33 -1.17 -2.22 -10.51
N CYS A 34 -0.06 -2.58 -9.86
CA CYS A 34 0.12 -2.29 -8.43
C CYS A 34 0.18 -0.78 -8.13
N ALA A 35 0.80 0.01 -9.00
CA ALA A 35 0.81 1.46 -8.86
C ALA A 35 -0.58 2.07 -9.09
N ALA A 36 -1.30 1.61 -10.12
CA ALA A 36 -2.67 2.03 -10.39
C ALA A 36 -3.63 1.68 -9.25
N TYR A 37 -3.45 0.52 -8.62
CA TYR A 37 -4.20 0.15 -7.42
C TYR A 37 -4.00 1.17 -6.28
N ILE A 38 -2.77 1.59 -6.01
CA ILE A 38 -2.47 2.58 -4.96
C ILE A 38 -3.18 3.91 -5.26
N GLU A 39 -3.04 4.42 -6.49
CA GLU A 39 -3.68 5.69 -6.86
C GLU A 39 -5.21 5.61 -6.77
N ARG A 40 -5.82 4.48 -7.16
CA ARG A 40 -7.28 4.27 -6.99
C ARG A 40 -7.71 4.29 -5.53
N VAL A 41 -6.95 3.62 -4.65
CA VAL A 41 -7.26 3.58 -3.22
C VAL A 41 -7.09 4.95 -2.58
N ILE A 42 -6.06 5.70 -2.96
CA ILE A 42 -5.82 7.05 -2.43
C ILE A 42 -6.86 8.05 -2.94
N ALA A 43 -7.31 7.94 -4.19
CA ALA A 43 -8.36 8.77 -4.74
C ALA A 43 -9.69 8.63 -4.00
N ASP A 44 -9.96 7.45 -3.42
CA ASP A 44 -11.15 7.18 -2.59
C ASP A 44 -11.06 7.80 -1.19
N LEU A 45 -9.86 8.17 -0.74
CA LEU A 45 -9.68 8.83 0.56
C LEU A 45 -10.21 10.27 0.53
N PRO A 46 -10.79 10.75 1.65
CA PRO A 46 -11.28 12.12 1.74
C PRO A 46 -10.15 13.12 1.43
N SER A 47 -10.41 14.06 0.52
CA SER A 47 -9.43 15.08 0.11
C SER A 47 -9.22 16.19 1.15
N GLY A 48 -10.07 16.25 2.18
CA GLY A 48 -9.97 17.19 3.30
C GLY A 48 -9.55 16.50 4.60
N PRO A 49 -9.35 17.25 5.71
CA PRO A 49 -9.13 16.68 7.04
C PRO A 49 -10.42 15.99 7.52
N GLY A 50 -10.65 14.77 7.01
CA GLY A 50 -11.76 13.93 7.42
C GLY A 50 -11.62 13.56 8.91
N ARG A 51 -12.77 13.44 9.59
CA ARG A 51 -12.92 13.08 11.02
C ARG A 51 -12.21 11.79 11.46
N HIS A 52 -11.59 11.05 10.56
CA HIS A 52 -10.88 9.81 10.84
C HIS A 52 -9.39 9.95 10.46
N TRP A 53 -8.54 9.99 11.49
CA TRP A 53 -7.12 9.64 11.44
C TRP A 53 -6.13 10.52 10.67
N GLY A 54 -6.49 11.74 10.24
CA GLY A 54 -5.50 12.72 9.75
C GLY A 54 -4.68 12.26 8.53
N LEU A 55 -5.21 11.29 7.80
CA LEU A 55 -4.62 10.68 6.61
C LEU A 55 -5.16 11.43 5.39
N THR A 56 -4.49 12.53 5.04
CA THR A 56 -4.73 13.21 3.77
C THR A 56 -4.25 12.34 2.61
N GLN A 57 -4.78 12.55 1.40
CA GLN A 57 -4.32 11.84 0.21
C GLN A 57 -2.79 11.95 0.03
N GLU A 58 -2.22 13.12 0.32
CA GLU A 58 -0.78 13.38 0.28
C GLU A 58 0.00 12.46 1.24
N ARG A 59 -0.49 12.28 2.47
CA ARG A 59 0.15 11.40 3.46
C ARG A 59 -0.10 9.93 3.18
N ALA A 60 -1.19 9.58 2.50
CA ALA A 60 -1.55 8.19 2.24
C ALA A 60 -0.51 7.46 1.39
N ARG A 61 0.16 8.16 0.45
CA ARG A 61 1.21 7.58 -0.39
C ARG A 61 2.36 6.98 0.43
N ASP A 62 2.75 7.62 1.54
CA ASP A 62 3.81 7.12 2.44
C ASP A 62 3.44 5.80 3.13
N PHE A 63 2.15 5.47 3.22
CA PHE A 63 1.65 4.24 3.82
C PHE A 63 1.46 3.11 2.81
N TYR A 64 1.75 3.30 1.52
CA TYR A 64 1.73 2.23 0.54
C TYR A 64 3.11 1.99 -0.07
N ARG A 65 3.40 0.74 -0.42
CA ARG A 65 4.61 0.39 -1.19
C ARG A 65 4.35 -0.79 -2.12
N VAL A 66 5.11 -0.82 -3.22
CA VAL A 66 5.13 -1.97 -4.15
C VAL A 66 6.43 -2.74 -3.96
N ARG A 67 6.35 -4.07 -3.80
CA ARG A 67 7.51 -4.96 -3.73
C ARG A 67 7.43 -6.07 -4.77
N GLY A 68 8.54 -6.37 -5.43
CA GLY A 68 8.69 -7.59 -6.22
C GLY A 68 8.88 -8.80 -5.30
N VAL A 69 8.10 -9.85 -5.52
CA VAL A 69 8.24 -11.15 -4.87
C VAL A 69 8.46 -12.21 -5.93
N ARG A 70 9.44 -13.09 -5.71
CA ARG A 70 9.58 -14.29 -6.54
C ARG A 70 8.48 -15.26 -6.14
N ALA A 71 7.77 -15.83 -7.10
CA ALA A 71 6.96 -17.01 -6.82
C ALA A 71 7.90 -18.07 -6.23
N ALA A 72 7.58 -18.59 -5.03
CA ALA A 72 8.29 -19.75 -4.50
C ALA A 72 8.11 -20.88 -5.52
N ALA A 73 9.24 -21.50 -5.88
CA ALA A 73 9.29 -22.61 -6.84
C ALA A 73 8.57 -23.84 -6.31
#